data_AF-A0A7J4MBY3-F1
#
_entry.id   AF-A0A7J4MBY3-F1
#
_cell.length_a   1.000
_cell.length_b   1.000
_cell.length_c   1.000
_cell.angle_alpha   90.00
_cell.angle_beta   90.00
_cell.angle_gamma   90.00
#
_symmetry.space_group_name_H-M   'P 1'
#
loop_
_entity.id
_entity.type
_entity.pdbx_description
1 polymer ?
#
loop_
_entity_poly.entity_id
_entity_poly.type
_entity_poly.pdbx_seq_one_letter_code
_entity_poly.pdbx_strand_id
1 'polypeptide(L)'
;MARKGGKGGQRGRAAQRAMYDEMDKYPVLPPHAFARIVRDKRTLNIIYQIIEPPMTKKEQEQLDEIMDIFIRSLQANIEEIDTEPEAYLRAAMDKVIKSYGLKISKKSKSKIFYYIRRDLIGYGKMDVLMNDVNVEDISLDGTGIPIFAYHRKFESVETSCVWNTDDELESYVIKLAQRCGKHISVAEPLLDATLMD
;
A
#
# COMPACT_ATOMS: atom_id res chain seq x y z
N MET A 1 6.90 -15.04 41.43
CA MET A 1 7.12 -15.67 40.11
C MET A 1 6.88 -14.64 39.01
N ALA A 2 7.95 -14.18 38.35
CA ALA A 2 7.91 -13.09 37.38
C ALA A 2 7.58 -13.62 35.96
N ARG A 3 6.53 -13.08 35.33
CA ARG A 3 6.22 -13.30 33.91
C ARG A 3 7.16 -12.45 33.04
N LYS A 4 8.17 -13.08 32.44
CA LYS A 4 8.92 -12.53 31.30
C LYS A 4 8.10 -12.77 30.02
N GLY A 5 7.44 -11.72 29.52
CA GLY A 5 6.82 -11.72 28.19
C GLY A 5 7.24 -10.45 27.45
N GLY A 6 7.87 -10.59 26.28
CA GLY A 6 8.16 -9.46 25.39
C GLY A 6 9.65 -9.20 25.09
N LYS A 7 10.39 -10.19 24.57
CA LYS A 7 11.75 -9.98 24.01
C LYS A 7 11.96 -10.55 22.59
N GLY A 8 10.89 -10.98 21.91
CA GLY A 8 10.98 -11.55 20.55
C GLY A 8 11.14 -10.51 19.44
N GLY A 9 10.36 -9.42 19.46
CA GLY A 9 10.32 -8.45 18.37
C GLY A 9 11.51 -7.47 18.30
N GLN A 10 12.18 -7.20 19.42
CA GLN A 10 13.33 -6.28 19.46
C GLN A 10 14.61 -6.90 18.89
N ARG A 11 14.80 -8.22 19.03
CA ARG A 11 16.00 -8.93 18.54
C ARG A 11 16.03 -9.02 17.00
N GLY A 12 14.88 -9.27 16.36
CA GLY A 12 14.78 -9.31 14.90
C GLY A 12 15.03 -7.95 14.23
N ARG A 13 14.45 -6.87 14.78
CA ARG A 13 14.67 -5.49 14.28
C ARG A 13 16.12 -5.02 14.45
N ALA A 14 16.79 -5.41 15.53
CA ALA A 14 18.20 -5.09 15.75
C ALA A 14 19.13 -5.83 14.76
N ALA A 15 18.86 -7.11 14.50
CA ALA A 15 19.59 -7.89 13.50
C ALA A 15 19.37 -7.36 12.07
N GLN A 16 18.15 -6.97 11.73
CA GLN A 16 17.85 -6.37 10.43
C GLN A 16 18.53 -5.00 10.27
N ARG A 17 18.58 -4.16 11.33
CA ARG A 17 19.39 -2.92 11.33
C ARG A 17 20.89 -3.15 11.23
N ALA A 18 21.39 -4.31 11.63
CA ALA A 18 22.81 -4.63 11.48
C ALA A 18 23.19 -4.90 10.02
N MET A 19 22.23 -5.33 9.17
CA MET A 19 22.45 -5.72 7.78
C MET A 19 22.30 -4.58 6.77
N TYR A 20 21.69 -3.46 7.17
CA TYR A 20 21.41 -2.33 6.28
C TYR A 20 22.03 -1.05 6.82
N ASP A 21 22.62 -0.23 5.95
CA ASP A 21 22.95 1.16 6.25
C ASP A 21 21.84 2.08 5.74
N GLU A 22 21.22 2.85 6.64
CA GLU A 22 20.19 3.81 6.27
C GLU A 22 20.84 5.02 5.59
N MET A 23 20.47 5.25 4.33
CA MET A 23 21.01 6.34 3.50
C MET A 23 20.09 7.56 3.50
N ASP A 24 18.77 7.32 3.52
CA ASP A 24 17.77 8.38 3.54
C ASP A 24 16.43 7.89 4.12
N LYS A 25 15.63 8.81 4.65
CA LYS A 25 14.29 8.53 5.13
C LYS A 25 13.44 9.79 5.17
N TYR A 26 12.33 9.79 4.46
CA TYR A 26 11.45 10.95 4.35
C TYR A 26 9.97 10.56 4.24
N PRO A 27 9.04 11.46 4.64
CA PRO A 27 7.62 11.22 4.49
C PRO A 27 7.19 11.29 3.03
N VAL A 28 6.25 10.43 2.64
CA VAL A 28 5.59 10.49 1.33
C VAL A 28 4.11 10.83 1.52
N LEU A 29 3.40 10.05 2.35
CA LEU A 29 2.00 10.30 2.72
C LEU A 29 1.90 10.43 4.24
N PRO A 30 2.31 11.57 4.83
CA PRO A 30 2.27 11.74 6.27
C PRO A 30 0.83 11.75 6.81
N PRO A 31 0.59 11.21 8.02
CA PRO A 31 1.56 10.62 8.94
C PRO A 31 1.79 9.11 8.74
N HIS A 32 1.27 8.51 7.67
CA HIS A 32 1.13 7.06 7.55
C HIS A 32 2.27 6.38 6.79
N ALA A 33 2.73 6.97 5.68
CA ALA A 33 3.69 6.32 4.79
C ALA A 33 4.97 7.13 4.58
N PHE A 34 6.10 6.41 4.55
CA PHE A 34 7.44 6.96 4.40
C PHE A 34 8.26 6.11 3.43
N ALA A 35 9.16 6.76 2.72
CA ALA A 35 10.24 6.10 1.99
C ALA A 35 11.45 5.93 2.92
N ARG A 36 12.10 4.78 2.87
CA ARG A 36 13.40 4.56 3.54
C ARG A 36 14.37 3.94 2.54
N ILE A 37 15.43 4.66 2.22
CA ILE A 37 16.48 4.18 1.34
C ILE A 37 17.58 3.55 2.19
N VAL A 38 17.93 2.31 1.87
CA VAL A 38 18.98 1.59 2.57
C VAL A 38 19.96 0.94 1.60
N ARG A 39 21.22 0.80 2.02
CA ARG A 39 22.17 -0.07 1.36
C ARG A 39 22.25 -1.40 2.11
N ASP A 40 22.09 -2.52 1.40
CA ASP A 40 22.39 -3.85 1.95
C ASP A 40 23.91 -4.01 2.07
N LYS A 41 24.41 -4.30 3.27
CA LYS A 41 25.86 -4.46 3.53
C LYS A 41 26.47 -5.68 2.85
N ARG A 42 25.65 -6.65 2.44
CA ARG A 42 26.08 -7.92 1.85
C ARG A 42 26.18 -7.84 0.34
N THR A 43 25.17 -7.25 -0.30
CA THR A 43 25.10 -7.15 -1.77
C THR A 43 25.55 -5.78 -2.27
N LEU A 44 25.63 -4.77 -1.39
CA LEU A 44 25.84 -3.35 -1.71
C LEU A 44 24.72 -2.71 -2.53
N ASN A 45 23.65 -3.44 -2.81
CA ASN A 45 22.47 -2.94 -3.50
C ASN A 45 21.79 -1.85 -2.65
N ILE A 46 21.27 -0.84 -3.35
CA ILE A 46 20.41 0.18 -2.75
C ILE A 46 18.97 -0.28 -2.91
N ILE A 47 18.24 -0.29 -1.80
CA ILE A 47 16.88 -0.77 -1.71
C ILE A 47 15.98 0.36 -1.22
N TYR A 48 14.93 0.63 -1.98
CA TYR A 48 13.83 1.50 -1.59
C TYR A 48 12.83 0.71 -0.74
N GLN A 49 12.70 1.05 0.53
CA GLN A 49 11.76 0.37 1.44
C GLN A 49 10.54 1.24 1.69
N ILE A 50 9.38 0.70 1.32
CA ILE A 50 8.09 1.28 1.62
C ILE A 50 7.78 1.02 3.10
N ILE A 51 7.57 2.08 3.88
CA ILE A 51 7.22 1.98 5.29
C ILE A 51 5.78 2.47 5.48
N GLU A 52 4.87 1.54 5.69
CA GLU A 52 3.45 1.79 5.99
C GLU A 52 3.10 1.47 7.45
N PRO A 53 1.91 1.87 7.94
CA PRO A 53 1.50 1.56 9.30
C PRO A 53 1.35 0.04 9.49
N PRO A 54 2.11 -0.59 10.42
CA PRO A 54 2.00 -2.03 10.60
C PRO A 54 0.63 -2.40 11.18
N MET A 55 0.06 -3.46 10.63
CA MET A 55 -1.22 -4.03 11.08
C MET A 55 -0.98 -5.26 11.94
N THR A 56 -1.70 -5.34 13.07
CA THR A 56 -1.82 -6.61 13.81
C THR A 56 -2.81 -7.53 13.10
N LYS A 57 -2.77 -8.84 13.38
CA LYS A 57 -3.75 -9.80 12.81
C LYS A 57 -5.20 -9.35 12.98
N LYS A 58 -5.55 -8.88 14.19
CA LYS A 58 -6.87 -8.34 14.49
C LYS A 58 -7.21 -7.09 13.65
N GLU A 59 -6.26 -6.18 13.47
CA GLU A 59 -6.48 -4.99 12.64
C GLU A 59 -6.67 -5.37 11.16
N GLN A 60 -5.97 -6.41 10.69
CA GLN A 60 -6.13 -6.96 9.34
C GLN A 60 -7.51 -7.59 9.16
N GLU A 61 -7.93 -8.47 10.08
CA GLU A 61 -9.27 -9.08 10.06
C GLU A 61 -10.38 -8.02 10.03
N GLN A 62 -10.21 -6.93 10.81
CA GLN A 62 -11.15 -5.81 10.82
C GLN A 62 -11.15 -5.02 9.50
N LEU A 63 -9.99 -4.85 8.86
CA LEU A 63 -9.89 -4.22 7.55
C LEU A 63 -10.61 -5.08 6.50
N ASP A 64 -10.33 -6.38 6.48
CA ASP A 64 -10.92 -7.33 5.52
C ASP A 64 -12.45 -7.37 5.66
N GLU A 65 -12.97 -7.43 6.89
CA GLU A 65 -14.41 -7.38 7.17
C GLU A 65 -15.05 -6.07 6.66
N ILE A 66 -14.41 -4.92 6.87
CA ILE A 66 -14.93 -3.63 6.40
C ILE A 66 -14.89 -3.56 4.86
N MET A 67 -13.82 -4.04 4.23
CA MET A 67 -13.67 -4.07 2.77
C MET A 67 -14.72 -4.98 2.11
N ASP A 68 -14.99 -6.15 2.68
CA ASP A 68 -16.04 -7.05 2.22
C ASP A 68 -17.43 -6.40 2.27
N ILE A 69 -17.71 -5.67 3.36
CA ILE A 69 -18.98 -4.93 3.50
C ILE A 69 -19.06 -3.82 2.46
N PHE A 70 -17.95 -3.11 2.21
CA PHE A 70 -17.89 -2.07 1.18
C PHE A 70 -18.19 -2.62 -0.21
N ILE A 71 -17.53 -3.70 -0.62
CA ILE A 71 -17.75 -4.35 -1.93
C ILE A 71 -19.22 -4.75 -2.10
N ARG A 72 -19.83 -5.33 -1.06
CA ARG A 72 -21.26 -5.69 -1.07
C ARG A 72 -22.18 -4.48 -1.16
N SER A 73 -21.77 -3.35 -0.58
CA SER A 73 -22.57 -2.11 -0.55
C SER A 73 -22.41 -1.22 -1.78
N LEU A 74 -21.25 -1.27 -2.45
CA LEU A 74 -20.91 -0.45 -3.63
C LEU A 74 -21.74 -0.80 -4.87
N GLN A 75 -22.45 -1.92 -4.87
CA GLN A 75 -23.46 -2.22 -5.89
C GLN A 75 -24.62 -1.20 -5.92
N ALA A 76 -24.71 -0.29 -4.94
CA ALA A 76 -25.89 0.55 -4.75
C ALA A 76 -25.78 2.03 -5.17
N ASN A 77 -24.61 2.68 -5.21
CA ASN A 77 -24.52 4.14 -5.53
C ASN A 77 -23.12 4.54 -6.03
N ILE A 78 -22.96 4.71 -7.35
CA ILE A 78 -21.69 5.14 -7.98
C ILE A 78 -21.66 6.68 -8.16
N GLU A 79 -22.81 7.34 -8.20
CA GLU A 79 -22.92 8.77 -8.56
C GLU A 79 -22.56 9.76 -7.43
N GLU A 80 -22.52 9.34 -6.16
CA GLU A 80 -22.19 10.21 -5.01
C GLU A 80 -20.68 10.32 -4.70
N ILE A 81 -19.83 9.60 -5.43
CA ILE A 81 -18.39 9.46 -5.12
C ILE A 81 -17.55 10.64 -5.65
N ASP A 82 -18.05 11.39 -6.64
CA ASP A 82 -17.20 12.26 -7.48
C ASP A 82 -16.72 13.55 -6.82
N THR A 83 -17.37 14.07 -5.78
CA THR A 83 -16.99 15.39 -5.23
C THR A 83 -16.02 15.32 -4.04
N GLU A 84 -16.20 14.38 -3.11
CA GLU A 84 -15.33 14.19 -1.93
C GLU A 84 -15.20 12.69 -1.56
N PRO A 85 -14.48 11.89 -2.36
CA PRO A 85 -14.42 10.44 -2.20
C PRO A 85 -13.83 10.02 -0.85
N GLU A 86 -12.86 10.75 -0.32
CA GLU A 86 -12.27 10.45 0.99
C GLU A 86 -13.24 10.67 2.15
N ALA A 87 -14.02 11.75 2.11
CA ALA A 87 -15.01 12.06 3.14
C ALA A 87 -16.13 11.01 3.14
N TYR A 88 -16.57 10.61 1.95
CA TYR A 88 -17.52 9.53 1.75
C TYR A 88 -17.01 8.21 2.37
N LEU A 89 -15.80 7.76 1.99
CA LEU A 89 -15.23 6.53 2.54
C LEU A 89 -15.09 6.58 4.07
N ARG A 90 -14.76 7.76 4.63
CA ARG A 90 -14.64 7.93 6.07
C ARG A 90 -15.99 7.77 6.75
N ALA A 91 -17.04 8.40 6.22
CA ALA A 91 -18.39 8.29 6.74
C ALA A 91 -18.94 6.86 6.61
N ALA A 92 -18.68 6.21 5.46
CA ALA A 92 -19.06 4.83 5.21
C ALA A 92 -18.37 3.87 6.21
N MET A 93 -17.08 4.05 6.46
CA MET A 93 -16.33 3.25 7.43
C MET A 93 -16.94 3.43 8.84
N ASP A 94 -17.23 4.67 9.23
CA ASP A 94 -17.81 4.98 10.54
C ASP A 94 -19.19 4.34 10.72
N LYS A 95 -20.00 4.33 9.66
CA LYS A 95 -21.30 3.67 9.62
C LYS A 95 -21.14 2.15 9.79
N VAL A 96 -20.23 1.51 9.07
CA VAL A 96 -19.96 0.07 9.18
C VAL A 96 -19.51 -0.29 10.60
N ILE A 97 -18.54 0.43 11.14
CA ILE A 97 -18.03 0.21 12.51
C ILE A 97 -19.16 0.27 13.53
N LYS A 98 -20.06 1.26 13.41
CA LYS A 98 -21.20 1.44 14.31
C LYS A 98 -22.26 0.35 14.13
N SER A 99 -22.67 0.07 12.89
CA SER A 99 -23.73 -0.89 12.58
C SER A 99 -23.37 -2.33 12.96
N TYR A 100 -22.11 -2.71 12.79
CA TYR A 100 -21.63 -4.06 13.12
C TYR A 100 -21.02 -4.16 14.53
N GLY A 101 -21.03 -3.06 15.31
CA GLY A 101 -20.54 -3.06 16.69
C GLY A 101 -19.04 -3.35 16.84
N LEU A 102 -18.24 -3.01 15.81
CA LEU A 102 -16.81 -3.32 15.77
C LEU A 102 -16.05 -2.49 16.82
N LYS A 103 -15.32 -3.18 17.70
CA LYS A 103 -14.49 -2.53 18.73
C LYS A 103 -13.11 -2.19 18.18
N ILE A 104 -12.99 -0.97 17.65
CA ILE A 104 -11.77 -0.46 17.01
C ILE A 104 -11.25 0.76 17.77
N SER A 105 -9.96 0.77 18.11
CA SER A 105 -9.33 1.92 18.77
C SER A 105 -9.17 3.11 17.81
N LYS A 106 -9.08 4.35 18.31
CA LYS A 106 -8.83 5.53 17.45
C LYS A 106 -7.57 5.38 16.58
N LYS A 107 -6.50 4.78 17.14
CA LYS A 107 -5.25 4.53 16.41
C LYS A 107 -5.45 3.50 15.30
N SER A 108 -6.11 2.38 15.60
CA SER A 108 -6.41 1.33 14.62
C SER A 108 -7.33 1.85 13.52
N LYS A 109 -8.35 2.64 13.87
CA LYS A 109 -9.25 3.30 12.92
C LYS A 109 -8.49 4.17 11.91
N SER A 110 -7.48 4.92 12.37
CA SER A 110 -6.65 5.73 11.48
C SER A 110 -5.80 4.88 10.52
N LYS A 111 -5.24 3.75 10.98
CA LYS A 111 -4.50 2.83 10.10
C LYS A 111 -5.40 2.13 9.09
N ILE A 112 -6.54 1.60 9.56
CA ILE A 112 -7.53 0.94 8.70
C ILE A 112 -8.00 1.90 7.61
N PHE A 113 -8.32 3.15 7.98
CA PHE A 113 -8.71 4.16 7.01
C PHE A 113 -7.61 4.46 5.98
N TYR A 114 -6.34 4.49 6.39
CA TYR A 114 -5.21 4.62 5.46
C TYR A 114 -5.25 3.52 4.39
N TYR A 115 -5.37 2.24 4.80
CA TYR A 115 -5.41 1.11 3.86
C TYR A 115 -6.67 1.13 2.97
N ILE A 116 -7.84 1.44 3.52
CA ILE A 116 -9.08 1.60 2.74
C ILE A 116 -8.90 2.67 1.64
N ARG A 117 -8.42 3.86 2.01
CA ARG A 117 -8.20 4.96 1.07
C ARG A 117 -7.16 4.58 0.01
N ARG A 118 -6.05 3.97 0.44
CA ARG A 118 -4.96 3.49 -0.41
C ARG A 118 -5.45 2.48 -1.45
N ASP A 119 -6.27 1.53 -1.04
CA ASP A 119 -6.68 0.40 -1.88
C ASP A 119 -7.89 0.72 -2.77
N LEU A 120 -8.80 1.59 -2.33
CA LEU A 120 -9.98 1.98 -3.11
C LEU A 120 -9.69 3.16 -4.04
N ILE A 121 -9.22 4.28 -3.49
CA ILE A 121 -8.99 5.53 -4.24
C ILE A 121 -7.56 5.58 -4.77
N GLY A 122 -6.59 5.17 -3.96
CA GLY A 122 -5.18 5.22 -4.31
C GLY A 122 -4.75 4.12 -5.28
N TYR A 123 -3.43 3.94 -5.36
CA TYR A 123 -2.77 2.96 -6.23
C TYR A 123 -2.47 1.64 -5.51
N GLY A 124 -3.14 1.33 -4.40
CA GLY A 124 -2.93 0.09 -3.65
C GLY A 124 -1.49 -0.05 -3.13
N LYS A 125 -0.85 -1.21 -3.34
CA LYS A 125 0.56 -1.44 -2.93
C LYS A 125 1.53 -0.42 -3.54
N MET A 126 1.17 0.16 -4.68
CA MET A 126 1.95 1.18 -5.39
C MET A 126 1.79 2.60 -4.89
N ASP A 127 0.83 2.86 -4.00
CA ASP A 127 0.43 4.22 -3.62
C ASP A 127 1.62 5.06 -3.14
N VAL A 128 2.53 4.47 -2.36
CA VAL A 128 3.71 5.20 -1.89
C VAL A 128 4.66 5.56 -3.03
N LEU A 129 4.94 4.65 -3.95
CA LEU A 129 5.84 4.92 -5.09
C LEU A 129 5.22 5.94 -6.05
N MET A 130 3.92 5.84 -6.31
CA MET A 130 3.19 6.74 -7.21
C MET A 130 3.06 8.17 -6.65
N ASN A 131 3.06 8.34 -5.33
CA ASN A 131 2.97 9.65 -4.68
C ASN A 131 4.35 10.21 -4.27
N ASP A 132 5.44 9.49 -4.50
CA ASP A 132 6.78 9.96 -4.15
C ASP A 132 7.38 10.83 -5.25
N VAL A 133 7.54 12.12 -4.96
CA VAL A 133 8.14 13.11 -5.87
C VAL A 133 9.58 12.80 -6.30
N ASN A 134 10.27 11.88 -5.61
CA ASN A 134 11.63 11.48 -5.96
C ASN A 134 11.69 10.24 -6.87
N VAL A 135 10.56 9.57 -7.09
CA VAL A 135 10.44 8.45 -8.03
C VAL A 135 10.03 9.02 -9.39
N GLU A 136 10.81 8.73 -10.43
CA GLU A 136 10.56 9.21 -11.79
C GLU A 136 9.90 8.12 -12.63
N ASP A 137 10.50 6.93 -12.62
CA ASP A 137 10.00 5.77 -13.36
C ASP A 137 9.77 4.58 -12.42
N ILE A 138 8.81 3.74 -12.78
CA ILE A 138 8.46 2.52 -12.06
C ILE A 138 8.38 1.40 -13.10
N SER A 139 9.08 0.29 -12.83
CA SER A 139 9.09 -0.92 -13.66
C SER A 139 8.56 -2.11 -12.86
N LEU A 140 7.46 -2.68 -13.35
CA LEU A 140 6.79 -3.84 -12.79
C LEU A 140 6.83 -4.98 -13.79
N ASP A 141 7.82 -5.87 -13.65
CA ASP A 141 8.14 -6.87 -14.67
C ASP A 141 7.35 -8.18 -14.54
N GLY A 142 6.66 -8.40 -13.42
CA GLY A 142 5.81 -9.57 -13.22
C GLY A 142 5.69 -10.03 -11.77
N THR A 143 5.01 -11.16 -11.61
CA THR A 143 4.78 -11.79 -10.31
C THR A 143 6.07 -12.35 -9.70
N GLY A 144 6.23 -12.16 -8.39
CA GLY A 144 7.41 -12.63 -7.64
C GLY A 144 8.68 -11.84 -7.90
N ILE A 145 8.63 -10.84 -8.79
CA ILE A 145 9.75 -9.95 -9.11
C ILE A 145 9.55 -8.64 -8.32
N PRO A 146 10.56 -8.16 -7.58
CA PRO A 146 10.52 -6.84 -6.98
C PRO A 146 10.30 -5.75 -8.02
N ILE A 147 9.51 -4.74 -7.68
CA ILE A 147 9.39 -3.54 -8.51
C ILE A 147 10.72 -2.81 -8.47
N PHE A 148 11.14 -2.28 -9.62
CA PHE A 148 12.25 -1.35 -9.71
C PHE A 148 11.72 0.07 -9.89
N ALA A 149 12.36 1.02 -9.22
CA ALA A 149 12.06 2.44 -9.37
C ALA A 149 13.32 3.20 -9.79
N TYR A 150 13.17 4.21 -10.63
CA TYR A 150 14.23 5.18 -10.88
C TYR A 150 14.08 6.35 -9.92
N HIS A 151 14.94 6.41 -8.91
CA HIS A 151 14.92 7.44 -7.88
C HIS A 151 15.90 8.56 -8.22
N ARG A 152 15.48 9.82 -8.22
CA ARG A 152 16.27 11.02 -8.60
C ARG A 152 17.71 11.06 -8.08
N LYS A 153 17.89 10.67 -6.81
CA LYS A 153 19.19 10.67 -6.12
C LYS A 153 19.94 9.34 -6.16
N PHE A 154 19.24 8.23 -6.32
CA PHE A 154 19.80 6.88 -6.11
C PHE A 154 19.72 6.00 -7.36
N GLU A 155 19.25 6.56 -8.48
CA GLU A 155 19.06 5.92 -9.78
C GLU A 155 18.17 4.67 -9.66
N SER A 156 18.49 3.61 -10.40
CA SER A 156 17.73 2.36 -10.36
C SER A 156 17.86 1.68 -8.99
N VAL A 157 16.74 1.54 -8.29
CA VAL A 157 16.66 0.89 -6.99
C VAL A 157 15.62 -0.22 -7.00
N GLU A 158 15.97 -1.34 -6.41
CA GLU A 158 15.01 -2.40 -6.09
C GLU A 158 14.10 -1.92 -4.96
N THR A 159 12.80 -2.17 -5.05
CA THR A 159 11.86 -1.79 -3.99
C THR A 159 11.45 -2.99 -3.13
N SER A 160 10.97 -2.73 -1.92
CA SER A 160 10.38 -3.76 -1.05
C SER A 160 8.98 -4.22 -1.49
N CYS A 161 8.47 -3.76 -2.63
CA CYS A 161 7.14 -4.09 -3.12
C CYS A 161 7.22 -5.26 -4.11
N VAL A 162 6.34 -6.24 -3.93
CA VAL A 162 6.24 -7.45 -4.76
C VAL A 162 4.77 -7.86 -4.86
N TRP A 163 4.33 -8.29 -6.04
CA TRP A 163 3.09 -9.05 -6.20
C TRP A 163 3.39 -10.53 -6.10
N ASN A 164 2.64 -11.24 -5.25
CA ASN A 164 2.94 -12.63 -4.95
C ASN A 164 2.21 -13.61 -5.87
N THR A 165 1.12 -13.18 -6.50
CA THR A 165 0.30 -14.01 -7.38
C THR A 165 -0.09 -13.25 -8.64
N ASP A 166 -0.31 -14.02 -9.72
CA ASP A 166 -0.76 -13.48 -11.00
C ASP A 166 -2.13 -12.81 -10.88
N ASP A 167 -3.06 -13.41 -10.12
CA ASP A 167 -4.40 -12.85 -9.90
C ASP A 167 -4.37 -11.45 -9.27
N GLU A 168 -3.48 -11.23 -8.29
CA GLU A 168 -3.33 -9.91 -7.66
C GLU A 168 -2.77 -8.88 -8.63
N LEU A 169 -1.80 -9.29 -9.46
CA LEU A 169 -1.16 -8.43 -10.44
C LEU A 169 -2.11 -8.09 -11.59
N GLU A 170 -2.82 -9.08 -12.14
CA GLU A 170 -3.82 -8.92 -13.19
C GLU A 170 -4.94 -7.97 -12.73
N SER A 171 -5.47 -8.19 -11.52
CA SER A 171 -6.49 -7.30 -10.93
C SER A 171 -5.99 -5.85 -10.82
N TYR A 172 -4.72 -5.67 -10.48
CA TYR A 172 -4.11 -4.34 -10.40
C TYR A 172 -3.95 -3.67 -11.77
N VAL A 173 -3.48 -4.40 -12.78
CA VAL A 173 -3.34 -3.90 -14.16
C VAL A 173 -4.71 -3.52 -14.73
N ILE A 174 -5.74 -4.34 -14.52
CA ILE A 174 -7.12 -4.03 -14.93
C ILE A 174 -7.61 -2.75 -14.25
N LYS A 175 -7.38 -2.60 -12.93
CA LYS A 175 -7.76 -1.40 -12.18
C LYS A 175 -7.08 -0.15 -12.74
N LEU A 176 -5.78 -0.22 -13.05
CA LEU A 176 -5.03 0.89 -13.65
C LEU A 176 -5.58 1.26 -15.04
N ALA A 177 -5.81 0.28 -15.90
CA ALA A 177 -6.38 0.50 -17.23
C ALA A 177 -7.73 1.24 -17.15
N GLN A 178 -8.62 0.77 -16.26
CA GLN A 178 -9.93 1.39 -16.04
C GLN A 178 -9.81 2.83 -15.52
N ARG A 179 -8.85 3.11 -14.63
CA ARG A 179 -8.58 4.46 -14.14
C ARG A 179 -8.13 5.41 -15.26
N CYS A 180 -7.48 4.90 -16.29
CA CYS A 180 -7.15 5.66 -17.50
C CYS A 180 -8.33 5.77 -18.49
N GLY A 181 -9.52 5.27 -18.15
CA GLY A 181 -10.66 5.21 -19.07
C GLY A 181 -10.47 4.22 -20.21
N LYS A 182 -9.63 3.20 -20.01
CA LYS A 182 -9.25 2.20 -21.00
C LYS A 182 -9.62 0.80 -20.50
N HIS A 183 -9.67 -0.14 -21.44
CA HIS A 183 -9.84 -1.56 -21.14
C HIS A 183 -8.64 -2.33 -21.68
N ILE A 184 -8.18 -3.31 -20.91
CA ILE A 184 -7.16 -4.28 -21.31
C ILE A 184 -7.83 -5.66 -21.30
N SER A 185 -7.43 -6.53 -22.23
CA SER A 185 -7.98 -7.88 -22.30
C SER A 185 -6.95 -8.86 -22.86
N VAL A 186 -7.24 -10.16 -22.78
CA VAL A 186 -6.40 -11.19 -23.43
C VAL A 186 -6.29 -10.96 -24.94
N ALA A 187 -7.34 -10.43 -25.57
CA ALA A 187 -7.35 -10.13 -27.00
C ALA A 187 -6.53 -8.88 -27.36
N GLU A 188 -6.47 -7.90 -26.45
CA GLU A 188 -5.71 -6.65 -26.59
C GLU A 188 -4.87 -6.42 -25.32
N PRO A 189 -3.72 -7.14 -25.20
CA PRO A 189 -2.92 -7.16 -23.97
C PRO A 189 -1.95 -5.97 -23.87
N LEU A 190 -1.82 -5.17 -24.93
CA LEU A 190 -0.95 -4.00 -24.96
C LEU A 190 -1.79 -2.73 -24.84
N LEU A 191 -1.48 -1.92 -23.84
CA LEU A 191 -2.17 -0.66 -23.57
C LEU A 191 -1.16 0.43 -23.28
N ASP A 192 -1.27 1.54 -23.99
CA ASP A 192 -0.60 2.81 -23.67
C ASP A 192 -1.65 3.83 -23.21
N ALA A 193 -1.41 4.46 -22.07
CA ALA A 193 -2.36 5.34 -21.42
C ALA A 193 -1.67 6.32 -20.47
N THR A 194 -2.32 7.47 -20.28
CA THR A 194 -1.90 8.49 -19.31
C THR A 194 -2.86 8.46 -18.13
N LEU A 195 -2.31 8.41 -16.91
CA LEU A 195 -3.09 8.54 -15.69
C LEU A 195 -3.67 9.95 -15.60
N MET A 196 -4.89 10.07 -15.08
CA MET A 196 -5.47 11.36 -14.73
C MET A 196 -4.84 11.81 -13.40
N ASP A 197 -4.17 12.96 -13.41
CA ASP A 197 -3.59 13.63 -12.23
C ASP A 197 -4.67 14.39 -11.44
#